data_AF-A0A8J2NZH7-F1
#
_entry.id   AF-A0A8J2NZH7-F1
#
_cell.length_a   1.000
_cell.length_b   1.000
_cell.length_c   1.000
_cell.angle_alpha   90.00
_cell.angle_beta   90.00
_cell.angle_gamma   90.00
#
_symmetry.space_group_name_H-M   'P 1'
#
loop_
_entity.id
_entity.type
_entity.pdbx_description
1 polymer ?
#
loop_
_entity_poly.entity_id
_entity_poly.type
_entity_poly.pdbx_seq_one_letter_code
_entity_poly.pdbx_strand_id
1 'polypeptide(L)'
;MMQETKDECTLGFDIDGHMQYSIGNIISLMQISTFKKDFLVDPFTLHDEIRSELKLKIEDPGTLLIVHGGANDILWLKGEFKIFPLCV
;
A
#
# COMPACT_ATOMS: atom_id res chain seq x y z
N MET A 1 -9.85 8.21 -2.98
CA MET A 1 -8.56 7.83 -2.38
C MET A 1 -7.40 8.52 -3.07
N MET A 2 -7.01 8.18 -4.31
CA MET A 2 -5.83 8.79 -4.97
C MET A 2 -5.82 10.32 -5.03
N GLN A 3 -6.97 10.96 -5.31
CA GLN A 3 -7.08 12.42 -5.26
C GLN A 3 -6.91 12.99 -3.84
N GLU A 4 -7.34 12.24 -2.82
CA GLU A 4 -7.31 12.67 -1.42
C GLU A 4 -5.92 12.46 -0.81
N THR A 5 -5.18 11.44 -1.26
CA THR A 5 -3.81 11.14 -0.79
C THR A 5 -2.74 11.91 -1.57
N LYS A 6 -3.06 12.50 -2.72
CA LYS A 6 -2.11 13.14 -3.63
C LYS A 6 -1.20 14.16 -2.92
N ASP A 7 -1.82 15.08 -2.18
CA ASP A 7 -1.13 16.20 -1.53
C ASP A 7 -0.68 15.91 -0.09
N GLU A 8 -0.93 14.69 0.41
CA GLU A 8 -0.57 14.30 1.78
C GLU A 8 0.86 13.76 1.80
N CYS A 9 1.76 14.38 2.57
CA CYS A 9 3.16 13.92 2.68
C CYS A 9 3.35 12.75 3.65
N THR A 10 2.33 12.37 4.40
CA THR A 10 2.39 11.29 5.39
C THR A 10 1.17 10.41 5.28
N LEU A 11 1.37 9.10 5.21
CA LEU A 11 0.31 8.11 5.13
C LEU A 11 0.52 7.04 6.20
N GLY A 12 -0.51 6.73 6.98
CA GLY A 12 -0.55 5.47 7.75
C GLY A 12 -0.83 4.31 6.81
N PHE A 13 -0.15 3.19 6.99
CA PHE A 13 -0.21 2.08 6.04
C PHE A 13 -0.10 0.72 6.73
N ASP A 14 -0.96 -0.21 6.34
CA ASP A 14 -0.99 -1.61 6.80
C ASP A 14 -1.51 -2.52 5.67
N ILE A 15 -1.12 -3.79 5.69
CA ILE A 15 -1.54 -4.79 4.70
C ILE A 15 -1.95 -6.08 5.40
N ASP A 16 -3.05 -6.69 4.95
CA ASP A 16 -3.39 -8.07 5.29
C ASP A 16 -2.99 -9.04 4.17
N GLY A 17 -1.99 -9.88 4.46
CA GLY A 17 -1.58 -10.98 3.57
C GLY A 17 -2.36 -12.28 3.80
N HIS A 18 -2.58 -13.04 2.73
CA HIS A 18 -3.13 -14.40 2.79
C HIS A 18 -2.21 -15.40 2.06
N MET A 19 -1.99 -16.57 2.67
CA MET A 19 -1.04 -17.59 2.17
C MET A 19 -1.63 -19.00 2.06
N GLN A 20 -2.80 -19.27 2.66
CA GLN A 20 -3.26 -20.65 2.87
C GLN A 20 -3.56 -21.40 1.57
N TYR A 21 -3.96 -20.69 0.52
CA TYR A 21 -4.39 -21.26 -0.76
C TYR A 21 -3.67 -20.67 -1.97
N SER A 22 -2.46 -20.14 -1.78
CA SER A 22 -1.65 -19.53 -2.84
C SER A 22 -0.19 -19.95 -2.71
N ILE A 23 0.48 -20.14 -3.85
CA ILE A 23 1.93 -20.46 -3.92
C ILE A 23 2.79 -19.23 -3.55
N GLY A 24 2.18 -18.04 -3.45
CA GLY A 24 2.79 -16.83 -2.91
C GLY A 24 1.83 -16.08 -1.98
N ASN A 25 2.35 -15.06 -1.29
CA ASN A 25 1.50 -14.13 -0.56
C ASN A 25 0.60 -13.38 -1.54
N ILE A 26 -0.71 -13.36 -1.28
CA ILE A 26 -1.63 -12.42 -1.89
C ILE A 26 -1.99 -11.36 -0.86
N ILE A 27 -2.09 -10.11 -1.30
CA ILE A 27 -2.59 -9.00 -0.50
C ILE A 27 -4.12 -9.09 -0.58
N SER A 28 -4.75 -9.31 0.57
CA SER A 28 -6.19 -9.50 0.70
C SER A 28 -6.93 -8.22 1.08
N LEU A 29 -6.25 -7.31 1.78
CA LEU A 29 -6.74 -5.99 2.13
C LEU A 29 -5.55 -5.04 2.29
N MET A 30 -5.76 -3.77 1.98
CA MET A 30 -4.79 -2.72 2.24
C MET A 30 -5.48 -1.57 2.95
N GLN A 31 -4.90 -1.12 4.06
CA GLN A 31 -5.42 -0.06 4.89
C GLN A 31 -4.52 1.16 4.72
N ILE A 32 -5.12 2.29 4.34
CA ILE A 32 -4.40 3.54 4.14
C ILE A 32 -5.10 4.63 4.92
N SER A 33 -4.34 5.36 5.72
CA SER A 33 -4.85 6.46 6.54
C SER A 33 -4.15 7.76 6.19
N THR A 34 -4.94 8.83 6.13
CA THR A 34 -4.48 10.22 6.10
C THR A 34 -4.87 10.88 7.42
N PHE A 35 -4.47 12.13 7.64
CA PHE A 35 -4.95 12.88 8.81
C PHE A 35 -6.46 13.16 8.82
N LYS A 36 -7.13 13.05 7.66
CA LYS A 36 -8.54 13.41 7.50
C LYS A 36 -9.46 12.20 7.38
N LYS A 37 -8.95 11.08 6.89
CA LYS A 37 -9.76 9.96 6.44
C LYS A 37 -8.95 8.67 6.35
N ASP A 38 -9.65 7.58 6.62
CA ASP A 38 -9.19 6.21 6.47
C ASP A 38 -9.81 5.54 5.24
N PHE A 39 -9.03 4.69 4.60
CA PHE A 39 -9.40 3.95 3.40
C PHE A 39 -9.18 2.46 3.63
N LEU A 40 -10.22 1.67 3.37
CA LEU A 40 -10.12 0.22 3.17
C LEU A 40 -10.12 -0.02 1.67
N VAL A 41 -9.03 -0.58 1.17
CA VAL A 41 -8.76 -0.74 -0.25
C VAL A 41 -8.87 -2.22 -0.58
N ASP A 42 -9.78 -2.57 -1.50
CA ASP A 42 -9.86 -3.91 -2.08
C ASP A 42 -8.80 -4.04 -3.18
N PRO A 43 -7.73 -4.83 -2.96
CA PRO A 43 -6.63 -4.99 -3.90
C PRO A 43 -6.99 -5.84 -5.12
N PHE A 44 -8.04 -6.66 -5.05
CA PHE A 44 -8.47 -7.46 -6.20
C PHE A 44 -9.19 -6.61 -7.24
N THR A 45 -10.08 -5.74 -6.77
CA THR A 45 -10.84 -4.84 -7.65
C THR A 45 -9.98 -3.71 -8.20
N LEU A 46 -9.05 -3.17 -7.40
CA LEU A 46 -8.22 -2.01 -7.76
C LEU A 46 -6.79 -2.39 -8.15
N HIS A 47 -6.60 -3.62 -8.60
CA HIS A 47 -5.28 -4.20 -8.83
C HIS A 47 -4.42 -3.35 -9.79
N ASP A 48 -5.00 -2.84 -10.87
CA ASP A 48 -4.27 -2.08 -11.89
C ASP A 48 -4.00 -0.64 -11.45
N GLU A 49 -4.95 -0.01 -10.76
CA GLU A 49 -4.81 1.31 -10.14
C GLU A 49 -3.74 1.31 -9.05
N ILE A 50 -3.60 0.21 -8.30
CA ILE A 50 -2.52 0.06 -7.33
C ILE A 50 -1.16 0.04 -8.04
N ARG A 51 -1.02 -0.74 -9.13
CA ARG A 51 0.24 -0.85 -9.89
C ARG A 51 0.64 0.41 -10.63
N SER A 52 -0.34 1.25 -10.99
CA SER A 52 -0.13 2.44 -11.80
C SER A 52 -0.13 3.73 -10.98
N GLU A 53 -1.17 3.98 -10.19
CA GLU A 53 -1.38 5.24 -9.47
C GLU A 53 -0.83 5.19 -8.05
N LEU A 54 -1.19 4.18 -7.25
CA LEU A 54 -0.75 4.10 -5.85
C LEU A 54 0.77 3.92 -5.76
N LYS A 55 1.34 3.18 -6.70
CA LYS A 55 2.79 3.04 -6.87
C LYS A 55 3.50 4.40 -6.88
N LEU A 56 3.02 5.35 -7.69
CA LEU A 56 3.65 6.68 -7.80
C LEU A 56 3.66 7.42 -6.46
N LYS A 57 2.62 7.23 -5.64
CA LYS A 57 2.54 7.88 -4.34
C LYS A 57 3.45 7.21 -3.30
N ILE A 58 3.52 5.88 -3.29
CA ILE A 58 4.34 5.12 -2.34
C ILE A 58 5.84 5.22 -2.65
N GLU A 59 6.20 5.33 -3.93
CA GLU A 59 7.60 5.47 -4.38
C GLU A 59 8.08 6.93 -4.44
N ASP A 60 7.24 7.90 -4.05
CA ASP A 60 7.65 9.30 -3.94
C ASP A 60 8.50 9.50 -2.67
N PRO A 61 9.76 9.96 -2.77
CA PRO A 61 10.59 10.23 -1.60
C PRO A 61 10.04 11.37 -0.72
N GLY A 62 9.10 12.18 -1.22
CA GLY A 62 8.36 13.16 -0.42
C GLY A 62 7.25 12.56 0.45
N THR A 63 6.92 11.28 0.26
CA THR A 63 5.87 10.59 1.01
C THR A 63 6.47 9.70 2.10
N LEU A 64 6.14 9.99 3.36
CA LEU A 64 6.48 9.17 4.52
C LEU A 64 5.38 8.16 4.80
N LEU A 65 5.71 6.87 4.80
CA LEU A 65 4.79 5.80 5.20
C LEU A 65 5.00 5.45 6.67
N ILE A 66 3.97 5.60 7.48
CA ILE A 66 3.96 5.16 8.88
C ILE A 66 3.38 3.76 8.93
N VAL A 67 4.21 2.78 9.33
CA VAL A 67 3.83 1.36 9.47
C VAL A 67 4.14 0.84 10.86
N HIS A 68 3.47 -0.23 11.28
CA HIS A 68 3.81 -0.95 12.51
C HIS A 68 4.17 -2.41 12.19
N GLY A 69 5.45 -2.78 12.32
CA GLY A 69 5.89 -4.13 11.97
C GLY A 69 5.92 -4.42 10.46
N GLY A 70 5.99 -3.40 9.61
CA GLY A 70 5.78 -3.50 8.16
C GLY A 70 6.86 -4.18 7.31
N ALA A 71 7.68 -5.05 7.91
CA ALA A 71 8.66 -5.83 7.15
C ALA A 71 7.97 -6.71 6.09
N ASN A 72 6.83 -7.30 6.44
CA ASN A 72 6.02 -8.10 5.51
C ASN A 72 5.31 -7.22 4.48
N ASP A 73 4.74 -6.08 4.87
CA ASP A 73 4.07 -5.15 3.95
C ASP A 73 4.99 -4.75 2.80
N ILE A 74 6.25 -4.42 3.12
CA ILE A 74 7.27 -4.09 2.13
C ILE A 74 7.54 -5.27 1.19
N LEU A 75 7.62 -6.50 1.72
CA LEU A 75 7.86 -7.70 0.91
C LEU A 75 6.66 -8.00 0.00
N TRP A 76 5.44 -7.86 0.50
CA TRP A 76 4.22 -8.10 -0.24
C TRP A 76 4.03 -7.08 -1.37
N LEU A 77 4.23 -5.78 -1.08
CA LEU A 77 4.20 -4.72 -2.10
C LEU A 77 5.21 -4.96 -3.23
N LYS A 78 6.43 -5.36 -2.89
CA LYS A 78 7.48 -5.69 -3.87
C LYS A 78 7.16 -6.96 -4.65
N GLY A 79 6.57 -7.95 -3.99
CA GLY A 79 6.22 -9.24 -4.57
C GLY A 79 5.12 -9.11 -5.60
N GLU A 80 3.94 -8.66 -5.16
CA GLU A 80 2.71 -8.67 -5.93
C GLU A 80 2.62 -7.47 -6.88
N PHE A 81 2.77 -6.25 -6.35
CA PHE A 81 2.52 -5.02 -7.09
C PHE A 81 3.78 -4.38 -7.71
N LYS A 82 4.98 -4.87 -7.38
CA LYS A 82 6.26 -4.28 -7.81
C LYS A 82 6.39 -2.81 -7.37
N ILE A 83 5.97 -2.53 -6.14
CA ILE A 83 6.06 -1.22 -5.49
C ILE A 83 7.21 -1.25 -4.48
N PHE A 84 8.06 -0.23 -4.50
CA PHE A 84 9.28 -0.14 -3.68
C PHE A 84 9.24 1.13 -2.80
N PRO A 85 8.69 1.05 -1.58
CA PRO A 85 8.69 2.18 -0.65
C PRO A 85 10.11 2.75 -0.44
N LEU A 86 10.24 4.07 -0.52
CA LEU A 86 11.52 4.77 -0.34
C LEU A 86 11.71 5.32 1.09
N CYS A 87 10.62 5.73 1.75
CA CYS A 87 10.62 6.26 3.10
C CYS A 87 9.54 5.57 3.94
N VAL A 88 9.99 4.82 4.95
CA VAL A 88 9.18 4.04 5.91
C VAL A 88 9.75 4.24 7.31
#